data_AF-A0A8T5NDK0-F1
#
_entry.id   AF-A0A8T5NDK0-F1
#
_cell.length_a   1.000
_cell.length_b   1.000
_cell.length_c   1.000
_cell.angle_alpha   90.00
_cell.angle_beta   90.00
_cell.angle_gamma   90.00
#
_symmetry.space_group_name_H-M   'P 1'
#
loop_
_entity.id
_entity.type
_entity.pdbx_description
1 polymer ?
#
loop_
_entity_poly.entity_id
_entity_poly.type
_entity_poly.pdbx_seq_one_letter_code
_entity_poly.pdbx_strand_id
1 'polypeptide(L)'
;MEQAKALYSEFVGAPNSQKLLEFVGERLSAAPEESDVVHDLLAYLAERMIEMNKEKNGEIKSFLDFLKGEIGVSVEDLSNKTAIQEYYRHEFQNLIDVFAKNKKKLKARYDPKSPSNYKHLQQWYNDSTGKLKPLMGRIEATDGLIDAIVYKLYGLTEDEIKIVEESISGKGQETSGHDN
;
A
#
# COMPACT_ATOMS: atom_id res chain seq x y z
N MET A 1 -3.64 17.89 -19.95
CA MET A 1 -2.98 17.48 -18.69
C MET A 1 -3.53 18.13 -17.42
N GLU A 2 -3.71 19.46 -17.31
CA GLU A 2 -4.17 20.08 -16.06
C GLU A 2 -5.54 19.59 -15.57
N GLN A 3 -6.50 19.38 -16.48
CA GLN A 3 -7.81 18.81 -16.13
C GLN A 3 -7.69 17.39 -15.55
N ALA A 4 -6.87 16.53 -16.15
CA ALA A 4 -6.68 15.16 -15.67
C ALA A 4 -6.05 15.10 -14.27
N LYS A 5 -5.10 16.01 -14.00
CA LYS A 5 -4.51 16.15 -12.65
C LYS A 5 -5.53 16.64 -11.62
N ALA A 6 -6.40 17.58 -11.98
CA ALA A 6 -7.47 18.06 -11.09
C ALA A 6 -8.46 16.93 -10.76
N LEU A 7 -8.88 16.17 -11.78
CA LEU A 7 -9.74 15.00 -11.59
C LEU A 7 -9.07 13.92 -10.73
N TYR A 8 -7.76 13.70 -10.90
CA TYR A 8 -7.01 12.79 -10.02
C TYR A 8 -6.92 13.30 -8.58
N SER A 9 -6.73 14.60 -8.38
CA SER A 9 -6.73 15.18 -7.03
C SER A 9 -8.09 15.01 -6.33
N GLU A 10 -9.20 15.13 -7.06
CA GLU A 10 -10.54 14.83 -6.53
C GLU A 10 -10.67 13.33 -6.18
N PHE A 11 -10.23 12.46 -7.10
CA PHE A 11 -10.24 11.01 -6.92
C PHE A 11 -9.50 10.57 -5.66
N VAL A 12 -8.34 11.16 -5.38
CA VAL A 12 -7.55 10.85 -4.18
C VAL A 12 -8.28 11.20 -2.88
N GLY A 13 -9.06 12.29 -2.87
CA GLY A 13 -9.82 12.73 -1.69
C GLY A 13 -11.11 11.93 -1.46
N ALA A 14 -11.77 11.52 -2.55
CA ALA A 14 -12.96 10.70 -2.53
C ALA A 14 -12.91 9.73 -3.73
N PRO A 15 -12.43 8.48 -3.54
CA PRO A 15 -12.22 7.52 -4.62
C PRO A 15 -13.50 7.26 -5.42
N ASN A 16 -13.60 7.95 -6.56
CA ASN A 16 -14.64 7.79 -7.56
C ASN A 16 -13.99 7.97 -8.93
N SER A 17 -13.73 6.85 -9.60
CA SER A 17 -13.03 6.82 -10.89
C SER A 17 -13.93 7.29 -12.06
N GLN A 18 -15.25 7.42 -11.87
CA GLN A 18 -16.20 7.70 -12.94
C GLN A 18 -15.80 8.91 -13.80
N LYS A 19 -15.51 10.06 -13.16
CA LYS A 19 -15.14 11.29 -13.89
C LYS A 19 -13.83 11.14 -14.68
N LEU A 20 -12.86 10.41 -14.14
CA LEU A 20 -11.59 10.14 -14.82
C LEU A 20 -11.78 9.18 -15.99
N LEU A 21 -12.62 8.16 -15.82
CA LEU A 21 -12.93 7.19 -16.85
C LEU A 21 -13.78 7.79 -17.99
N GLU A 22 -14.68 8.71 -17.67
CA GLU A 22 -15.39 9.55 -18.65
C GLU A 22 -14.40 10.43 -19.43
N PHE A 23 -13.53 11.16 -18.72
CA PHE A 23 -12.48 11.96 -19.36
C PHE A 23 -11.63 11.11 -20.30
N VAL A 24 -11.17 9.92 -19.88
CA VAL A 24 -10.39 9.01 -20.74
C VAL A 24 -11.19 8.56 -21.95
N GLY A 25 -12.47 8.19 -21.77
CA GLY A 25 -13.34 7.80 -22.88
C GLY A 25 -13.54 8.92 -23.93
N GLU A 26 -13.68 10.16 -23.49
CA GLU A 26 -13.76 11.34 -24.36
C GLU A 26 -12.49 11.53 -25.19
N ARG A 27 -11.30 11.35 -24.58
CA ARG A 27 -10.02 11.48 -25.29
C ARG A 27 -9.80 10.38 -26.33
N LEU A 28 -10.16 9.14 -25.99
CA LEU A 28 -10.07 7.99 -26.90
C LEU A 28 -11.10 8.07 -28.05
N SER A 29 -12.20 8.78 -27.87
CA SER A 29 -13.24 8.96 -28.91
C SER A 29 -13.09 10.27 -29.71
N ALA A 30 -12.07 11.07 -29.42
CA ALA A 30 -11.83 12.35 -30.08
C ALA A 30 -11.42 12.17 -31.56
N ALA A 31 -11.57 13.23 -32.36
CA ALA A 31 -11.14 13.26 -33.76
C ALA A 31 -10.27 14.50 -34.02
N PRO A 32 -8.93 14.36 -34.11
CA PRO A 32 -8.15 13.12 -34.02
C PRO A 32 -8.17 12.51 -32.60
N GLU A 33 -7.92 11.20 -32.52
CA GLU A 33 -7.84 10.47 -31.25
C GLU A 33 -6.70 11.05 -30.39
N GLU A 34 -6.99 11.33 -29.11
CA GLU A 34 -6.06 11.95 -28.16
C GLU A 34 -5.46 10.89 -27.20
N SER A 35 -4.99 9.76 -27.74
CA SER A 35 -4.39 8.66 -26.96
C SER A 35 -3.08 9.06 -26.28
N ASP A 36 -2.35 10.01 -26.86
CA ASP A 36 -1.17 10.65 -26.24
C ASP A 36 -1.51 11.26 -24.88
N VAL A 37 -2.68 11.91 -24.74
CA VAL A 37 -3.14 12.48 -23.47
C VAL A 37 -3.41 11.38 -22.43
N VAL A 38 -3.89 10.21 -22.84
CA VAL A 38 -4.13 9.06 -21.95
C VAL A 38 -2.81 8.43 -21.50
N HIS A 39 -1.83 8.32 -22.40
CA HIS A 39 -0.48 7.86 -22.07
C HIS A 39 0.23 8.81 -21.10
N ASP A 40 0.11 10.12 -21.30
CA ASP A 40 0.64 11.13 -20.37
C ASP A 40 -0.02 11.03 -18.99
N LEU A 41 -1.33 10.73 -18.94
CA LEU A 41 -2.02 10.47 -17.68
C LEU A 41 -1.48 9.20 -17.00
N LEU A 42 -1.30 8.10 -17.73
CA LEU A 42 -0.73 6.86 -17.18
C LEU A 42 0.69 7.08 -16.64
N ALA A 43 1.53 7.84 -17.36
CA ALA A 43 2.86 8.21 -16.89
C ALA A 43 2.79 9.01 -15.58
N TYR A 44 1.89 10.00 -15.51
CA TYR A 44 1.65 10.77 -14.29
C TYR A 44 1.18 9.89 -13.11
N LEU A 45 0.24 8.96 -13.34
CA LEU A 45 -0.24 8.03 -12.31
C LEU A 45 0.88 7.11 -11.82
N ALA A 46 1.73 6.61 -12.72
CA ALA A 46 2.90 5.82 -12.36
C ALA A 46 3.88 6.61 -11.48
N GLU A 47 4.14 7.88 -11.78
CA GLU A 47 4.93 8.76 -10.92
C GLU A 47 4.29 8.92 -9.53
N ARG A 48 2.98 9.13 -9.46
CA ARG A 48 2.25 9.21 -8.17
C ARG A 48 2.36 7.91 -7.38
N MET A 49 2.27 6.76 -8.04
CA MET A 49 2.46 5.44 -7.41
C MET A 49 3.87 5.28 -6.85
N ILE A 50 4.90 5.73 -7.56
CA ILE A 50 6.28 5.72 -7.07
C ILE A 50 6.43 6.59 -5.83
N GLU A 51 5.88 7.80 -5.83
CA GLU A 51 5.94 8.72 -4.70
C GLU A 51 5.22 8.18 -3.47
N MET A 52 3.98 7.70 -3.62
CA MET A 52 3.21 7.13 -2.51
C MET A 52 3.88 5.88 -1.93
N ASN A 53 4.50 5.04 -2.77
CA ASN A 53 5.25 3.88 -2.28
C ASN A 53 6.54 4.30 -1.56
N LYS A 54 7.23 5.37 -2.01
CA LYS A 54 8.35 5.95 -1.27
C LYS A 54 7.92 6.48 0.10
N GLU A 55 6.79 7.18 0.17
CA GLU A 55 6.20 7.67 1.42
C GLU A 55 5.86 6.51 2.36
N LYS A 56 5.17 5.48 1.85
CA LYS A 56 4.83 4.26 2.60
C LYS A 56 6.06 3.59 3.18
N ASN A 57 7.08 3.36 2.35
CA ASN A 57 8.32 2.73 2.77
C ASN A 57 9.11 3.61 3.76
N GLY A 58 9.04 4.93 3.59
CA GLY A 58 9.65 5.91 4.51
C GLY A 58 9.01 5.87 5.90
N GLU A 59 7.68 5.80 5.99
CA GLU A 59 6.96 5.69 7.26
C GLU A 59 7.22 4.34 7.95
N ILE A 60 7.18 3.23 7.19
CA ILE A 60 7.54 1.89 7.71
C ILE A 60 8.96 1.91 8.28
N LYS A 61 9.92 2.43 7.51
CA LYS A 61 11.31 2.54 7.96
C LYS A 61 11.42 3.37 9.24
N SER A 62 10.75 4.51 9.31
CA SER A 62 10.76 5.38 10.49
C SER A 62 10.25 4.66 11.74
N PHE A 63 9.17 3.86 11.61
CA PHE A 63 8.67 3.05 12.71
C PHE A 63 9.65 1.94 13.12
N LEU A 64 10.26 1.24 12.16
CA LEU A 64 11.25 0.18 12.46
C LEU A 64 12.53 0.74 13.10
N ASP A 65 12.98 1.93 12.69
CA ASP A 65 14.12 2.63 13.30
C ASP A 65 13.80 3.06 14.73
N PHE A 66 12.58 3.59 14.97
CA PHE A 66 12.07 3.84 16.31
C PHE A 66 12.11 2.57 17.16
N LEU A 67 11.54 1.47 16.67
CA LEU A 67 11.54 0.19 17.39
C LEU A 67 12.95 -0.22 17.75
N LYS A 68 13.90 -0.20 16.80
CA LYS A 68 15.30 -0.54 17.07
C LYS A 68 15.90 0.29 18.21
N GLY A 69 15.63 1.60 18.27
CA GLY A 69 16.06 2.45 19.39
C GLY A 69 15.33 2.12 20.71
N GLU A 70 14.04 1.83 20.62
CA GLU A 70 13.18 1.54 21.77
C GLU A 70 13.49 0.18 22.41
N ILE A 71 13.69 -0.87 21.62
CA ILE A 71 13.96 -2.23 22.12
C ILE A 71 15.45 -2.60 22.13
N GLY A 72 16.30 -1.80 21.49
CA GLY A 72 17.77 -1.98 21.46
C GLY A 72 18.28 -3.17 20.64
N VAL A 73 17.45 -3.74 19.77
CA VAL A 73 17.82 -4.86 18.88
C VAL A 73 17.18 -4.67 17.51
N SER A 74 17.85 -5.15 16.46
CA SER A 74 17.31 -5.10 15.10
C SER A 74 16.10 -6.02 14.98
N VAL A 75 15.10 -5.61 14.19
CA VAL A 75 13.93 -6.47 13.88
C VAL A 75 14.36 -7.75 13.16
N GLU A 76 15.45 -7.69 12.37
CA GLU A 76 16.00 -8.88 11.68
C GLU A 76 16.44 -9.99 12.63
N ASP A 77 16.80 -9.65 13.88
CA ASP A 77 17.29 -10.61 14.88
C ASP A 77 16.16 -11.21 15.71
N LEU A 78 14.91 -10.78 15.50
CA LEU A 78 13.73 -11.23 16.23
C LEU A 78 13.04 -12.40 15.53
N SER A 79 12.42 -13.29 16.31
CA SER A 79 11.44 -14.22 15.75
C SER A 79 10.19 -13.47 15.30
N ASN A 80 9.48 -14.00 14.29
CA ASN A 80 8.31 -13.37 13.69
C ASN A 80 8.58 -11.96 13.11
N LYS A 81 9.79 -11.73 12.59
CA LYS A 81 10.20 -10.44 12.00
C LYS A 81 9.24 -9.92 10.91
N THR A 82 8.66 -10.80 10.09
CA THR A 82 7.68 -10.41 9.07
C THR A 82 6.46 -9.73 9.69
N ALA A 83 5.94 -10.24 10.82
CA ALA A 83 4.81 -9.62 11.51
C ALA A 83 5.16 -8.25 12.12
N ILE A 84 6.44 -8.01 12.43
CA ILE A 84 6.92 -6.69 12.86
C ILE A 84 7.10 -5.75 11.66
N GLN A 85 7.66 -6.25 10.56
CA GLN A 85 7.86 -5.50 9.31
C GLN A 85 6.52 -5.10 8.67
N GLU A 86 5.51 -5.96 8.81
CA GLU A 86 4.14 -5.74 8.35
C GLU A 86 3.18 -5.38 9.49
N TYR A 87 3.68 -4.70 10.54
CA TYR A 87 2.87 -4.33 11.71
C TYR A 87 1.54 -3.67 11.36
N TYR A 88 1.49 -2.90 10.26
CA TYR A 88 0.29 -2.22 9.77
C TYR A 88 -0.83 -3.16 9.30
N ARG A 89 -0.54 -4.46 9.12
CA ARG A 89 -1.51 -5.52 8.82
C ARG A 89 -2.03 -6.25 10.07
N HIS A 90 -1.55 -5.88 11.25
CA HIS A 90 -1.73 -6.65 12.48
C HIS A 90 -2.20 -5.75 13.61
N GLU A 91 -2.99 -6.28 14.55
CA GLU A 91 -3.35 -5.53 15.75
C GLU A 91 -2.12 -5.22 16.62
N PHE A 92 -2.14 -4.09 17.34
CA PHE A 92 -1.05 -3.68 18.23
C PHE A 92 -0.65 -4.78 19.24
N GLN A 93 -1.62 -5.55 19.72
CA GLN A 93 -1.36 -6.65 20.65
C GLN A 93 -0.43 -7.72 20.08
N ASN A 94 -0.47 -7.96 18.76
CA ASN A 94 0.44 -8.90 18.10
C ASN A 94 1.90 -8.44 18.24
N LEU A 95 2.16 -7.14 18.13
CA LEU A 95 3.49 -6.57 18.32
C LEU A 95 4.01 -6.80 19.75
N ILE A 96 3.15 -6.57 20.74
CA ILE A 96 3.46 -6.80 22.17
C ILE A 96 3.77 -8.27 22.44
N ASP A 97 3.00 -9.18 21.85
CA ASP A 97 3.19 -10.61 22.03
C ASP A 97 4.49 -11.09 21.38
N VAL A 98 4.84 -10.56 20.21
CA VAL A 98 6.14 -10.84 19.56
C VAL A 98 7.30 -10.34 20.42
N PHE A 99 7.23 -9.13 20.97
CA PHE A 99 8.27 -8.62 21.87
C PHE A 99 8.36 -9.40 23.18
N ALA A 100 7.23 -9.79 23.77
CA ALA A 100 7.23 -10.62 24.97
C ALA A 100 7.89 -12.00 24.74
N LYS A 101 7.67 -12.61 23.58
CA LYS A 101 8.36 -13.85 23.16
C LYS A 101 9.86 -13.65 22.98
N ASN A 102 10.27 -12.47 22.51
CA ASN A 102 11.67 -12.11 22.29
C ASN A 102 12.37 -11.44 23.50
N LYS A 103 11.74 -11.40 24.68
CA LYS A 103 12.23 -10.64 25.86
C LYS A 103 13.71 -10.80 26.21
N LYS A 104 14.30 -11.97 25.96
CA LYS A 104 15.72 -12.26 26.26
C LYS A 104 16.69 -11.52 25.35
N LYS A 105 16.23 -11.08 24.17
CA LYS A 105 17.02 -10.37 23.16
C LYS A 105 16.89 -8.84 23.27
N LEU A 106 15.88 -8.35 23.97
CA LEU A 106 15.62 -6.92 24.09
C LEU A 106 16.66 -6.29 25.04
N LYS A 107 16.84 -4.97 24.95
CA LYS A 107 17.72 -4.21 25.84
C LYS A 107 17.41 -4.54 27.31
N ALA A 108 18.45 -4.58 28.13
CA ALA A 108 18.33 -5.02 29.52
C ALA A 108 17.21 -4.27 30.26
N ARG A 109 16.32 -5.03 30.92
CA ARG A 109 15.14 -4.55 31.67
C ARG A 109 14.02 -3.92 30.83
N TYR A 110 14.06 -4.03 29.51
CA TYR A 110 12.92 -3.59 28.69
C TYR A 110 11.75 -4.57 28.81
N ASP A 111 10.63 -4.07 29.32
CA ASP A 111 9.37 -4.79 29.38
C ASP A 111 8.32 -4.09 28.50
N PRO A 112 7.92 -4.68 27.35
CA PRO A 112 6.90 -4.11 26.48
C PRO A 112 5.51 -4.04 27.14
N LYS A 113 5.27 -4.78 28.24
CA LYS A 113 4.01 -4.76 28.99
C LYS A 113 4.01 -3.79 30.15
N SER A 114 5.15 -3.16 30.46
CA SER A 114 5.17 -2.10 31.47
C SER A 114 4.32 -0.91 31.00
N PRO A 115 3.56 -0.23 31.88
CA PRO A 115 2.61 0.82 31.45
C PRO A 115 3.24 1.94 30.61
N SER A 116 4.47 2.36 30.95
CA SER A 116 5.18 3.41 30.22
C SER A 116 5.57 2.96 28.81
N ASN A 117 6.21 1.80 28.68
CA ASN A 117 6.65 1.30 27.38
C ASN A 117 5.45 0.91 26.50
N TYR A 118 4.43 0.28 27.08
CA TYR A 118 3.21 -0.08 26.36
C TYR A 118 2.55 1.15 25.74
N LYS A 119 2.36 2.21 26.53
CA LYS A 119 1.76 3.47 26.05
C LYS A 119 2.62 4.13 24.98
N HIS A 120 3.95 4.15 25.16
CA HIS A 120 4.86 4.76 24.21
C HIS A 120 4.87 4.02 22.86
N LEU A 121 4.95 2.68 22.90
CA LEU A 121 4.83 1.83 21.72
C LEU A 121 3.48 2.01 21.03
N GLN A 122 2.38 2.07 21.80
CA GLN A 122 1.04 2.22 21.27
C GLN A 122 0.85 3.56 20.57
N GLN A 123 1.41 4.63 21.12
CA GLN A 123 1.37 5.95 20.51
C GLN A 123 2.06 5.94 19.14
N TRP A 124 3.31 5.48 19.08
CA TRP A 124 4.04 5.37 17.81
C TRP A 124 3.35 4.46 16.79
N TYR A 125 2.81 3.34 17.26
CA TYR A 125 2.05 2.42 16.41
C TYR A 125 0.80 3.10 15.83
N ASN A 126 0.02 3.80 16.66
CA ASN A 126 -1.18 4.50 16.23
C ASN A 126 -0.86 5.65 15.28
N ASP A 127 0.17 6.44 15.58
CA ASP A 127 0.61 7.56 14.75
C ASP A 127 1.05 7.06 13.37
N SER A 128 1.80 5.97 13.33
CA SER A 128 2.31 5.41 12.09
C SER A 128 1.22 4.73 11.26
N THR A 129 0.40 3.87 11.88
CA THR A 129 -0.72 3.22 11.19
C THR A 129 -1.79 4.22 10.75
N GLY A 130 -1.99 5.31 11.50
CA GLY A 130 -2.88 6.41 11.14
C GLY A 130 -2.47 7.10 9.83
N LYS A 131 -1.17 7.17 9.52
CA LYS A 131 -0.67 7.68 8.23
C LYS A 131 -0.72 6.61 7.14
N LEU A 132 -0.35 5.37 7.46
CA LEU A 132 -0.25 4.28 6.48
C LEU A 132 -1.62 3.88 5.92
N LYS A 133 -2.66 3.80 6.76
CA LYS A 133 -4.01 3.39 6.31
C LYS A 133 -4.54 4.22 5.15
N PRO A 134 -4.66 5.56 5.24
CA PRO A 134 -5.15 6.36 4.12
C PRO A 134 -4.20 6.32 2.92
N LEU A 135 -2.88 6.27 3.15
CA LEU A 135 -1.90 6.19 2.07
C LEU A 135 -2.02 4.88 1.27
N MET A 136 -2.18 3.75 1.94
CA MET A 136 -2.37 2.45 1.30
C MET A 136 -3.69 2.40 0.52
N GLY A 137 -4.78 2.95 1.08
CA GLY A 137 -6.04 3.07 0.35
C GLY A 137 -5.92 3.89 -0.93
N ARG A 138 -5.10 4.95 -0.94
CA ARG A 138 -4.82 5.74 -2.15
C ARG A 138 -3.99 4.97 -3.18
N ILE A 139 -3.02 4.18 -2.73
CA ILE A 139 -2.22 3.30 -3.60
C ILE A 139 -3.13 2.27 -4.27
N GLU A 140 -3.95 1.56 -3.49
CA GLU A 140 -4.90 0.56 -3.99
C GLU A 140 -5.92 1.17 -4.95
N ALA A 141 -6.48 2.34 -4.62
CA ALA A 141 -7.39 3.04 -5.50
C ALA A 141 -6.72 3.45 -6.83
N THR A 142 -5.49 3.97 -6.77
CA THR A 142 -4.75 4.38 -7.98
C THR A 142 -4.37 3.20 -8.86
N ASP A 143 -4.02 2.06 -8.26
CA ASP A 143 -3.75 0.80 -8.95
C ASP A 143 -4.98 0.35 -9.77
N GLY A 144 -6.15 0.25 -9.13
CA GLY A 144 -7.39 -0.09 -9.82
C GLY A 144 -7.84 0.95 -10.86
N LEU A 145 -7.51 2.24 -10.66
CA LEU A 145 -7.72 3.27 -11.68
C LEU A 145 -6.83 3.03 -12.91
N ILE A 146 -5.55 2.71 -12.71
CA ILE A 146 -4.61 2.40 -13.80
C ILE A 146 -5.14 1.20 -14.59
N ASP A 147 -5.55 0.12 -13.93
CA ASP A 147 -6.12 -1.06 -14.57
C ASP A 147 -7.35 -0.68 -15.43
N ALA A 148 -8.28 0.07 -14.86
CA ALA A 148 -9.48 0.52 -15.58
C ALA A 148 -9.16 1.41 -16.80
N ILE A 149 -8.13 2.26 -16.72
CA ILE A 149 -7.67 3.07 -17.86
C ILE A 149 -7.03 2.18 -18.92
N VAL A 150 -6.19 1.22 -18.51
CA VAL A 150 -5.53 0.27 -19.41
C VAL A 150 -6.57 -0.59 -20.15
N TYR A 151 -7.58 -1.10 -19.46
CA TYR A 151 -8.67 -1.85 -20.09
C TYR A 151 -9.39 -1.02 -21.16
N LYS A 152 -9.68 0.26 -20.88
CA LYS A 152 -10.27 1.18 -21.87
C LYS A 152 -9.35 1.44 -23.06
N LEU A 153 -8.05 1.63 -22.81
CA LEU A 153 -7.06 1.89 -23.86
C LEU A 153 -6.97 0.72 -24.84
N TYR A 154 -7.10 -0.52 -24.35
CA TYR A 154 -7.10 -1.73 -25.18
C TYR A 154 -8.50 -2.15 -25.67
N GLY A 155 -9.55 -1.41 -25.29
CA GLY A 155 -10.92 -1.68 -25.72
C GLY A 155 -11.51 -2.99 -25.17
N LEU A 156 -11.05 -3.45 -24.00
CA LEU A 156 -11.54 -4.71 -23.42
C LEU A 156 -13.01 -4.61 -23.04
N THR A 157 -13.72 -5.69 -23.31
CA THR A 157 -15.09 -5.94 -22.85
C THR A 157 -15.11 -6.41 -21.40
N GLU A 158 -16.29 -6.36 -20.75
CA GLU A 158 -16.46 -6.84 -19.38
C GLU A 158 -16.07 -8.33 -19.23
N ASP A 159 -16.35 -9.15 -20.23
CA ASP A 159 -15.97 -10.57 -20.25
C ASP A 159 -14.45 -10.74 -20.31
N GLU A 160 -13.76 -9.93 -21.13
CA GLU A 160 -12.29 -9.95 -21.23
C GLU A 160 -11.63 -9.45 -19.94
N ILE A 161 -12.15 -8.38 -19.34
CA ILE A 161 -11.69 -7.86 -18.05
C ILE A 161 -11.81 -8.95 -16.99
N LYS A 162 -12.96 -9.63 -16.91
CA LYS A 162 -13.20 -10.70 -15.95
C LYS A 162 -12.18 -11.83 -16.09
N ILE A 163 -11.88 -12.26 -17.32
CA ILE A 163 -10.86 -13.28 -17.58
C ILE A 163 -9.48 -12.84 -17.09
N VAL A 164 -9.11 -11.57 -17.32
CA VAL A 164 -7.85 -11.00 -16.86
C VAL A 164 -7.78 -11.00 -15.33
N GLU A 165 -8.82 -10.49 -14.65
CA GLU A 165 -8.87 -10.42 -13.19
C GLU A 165 -8.86 -11.81 -12.53
N GLU A 166 -9.56 -12.79 -13.10
CA GLU A 166 -9.52 -14.19 -12.66
C GLU A 166 -8.11 -14.79 -12.81
N SER A 167 -7.42 -14.51 -13.91
CA SER A 167 -6.07 -15.00 -14.16
C SER A 167 -5.00 -14.41 -13.20
N ILE A 168 -5.20 -13.16 -12.78
CA ILE A 168 -4.33 -12.47 -11.82
C ILE A 168 -4.60 -12.98 -10.40
N SER A 169 -5.88 -13.20 -10.06
CA SER A 169 -6.29 -13.70 -8.75
C SER A 169 -5.93 -15.18 -8.52
N GLY A 170 -5.97 -16.01 -9.57
CA GLY A 170 -5.71 -17.45 -9.50
C GLY A 170 -4.23 -17.85 -9.28
N LYS A 171 -3.27 -16.97 -9.60
CA LYS A 171 -1.82 -17.27 -9.43
C LYS A 171 -1.33 -17.28 -7.98
N GLY A 172 -2.19 -16.95 -7.01
CA GLY A 172 -1.86 -16.97 -5.57
C GLY A 172 -1.99 -18.34 -4.88
N GLN A 173 -2.52 -19.38 -5.54
CA GLN A 173 -2.82 -20.68 -4.91
C GLN A 173 -1.95 -21.87 -5.35
N GLU A 174 -1.06 -21.73 -6.34
CA GLU A 174 -0.28 -22.87 -6.88
C GLU A 174 1.15 -23.04 -6.32
N THR A 175 1.57 -22.32 -5.27
CA THR A 175 2.91 -22.48 -4.66
C THR A 175 2.87 -22.88 -3.18
N SER A 176 2.07 -23.88 -2.83
CA SER A 176 2.22 -24.60 -1.55
C SER A 176 1.90 -26.06 -1.75
N GLY A 177 2.82 -26.80 -2.38
CA GLY A 177 2.55 -28.22 -2.64
C GLY A 177 3.59 -28.98 -3.46
N HIS A 178 4.88 -28.83 -3.17
CA HIS A 178 5.83 -29.94 -3.31
C HIS A 178 7.14 -29.55 -2.63
N ASP A 179 7.49 -30.27 -1.57
CA ASP A 179 8.79 -30.91 -1.47
C ASP A 179 8.75 -31.97 -0.35
N ASN A 180 8.75 -33.20 -0.86
CA ASN A 180 9.02 -34.54 -0.32
C ASN A 180 9.56 -34.67 1.11
#